data_AF-A0A1V1TJ89-F1
#
_entry.id   AF-A0A1V1TJ89-F1
#
_cell.length_a   1.000
_cell.length_b   1.000
_cell.length_c   1.000
_cell.angle_alpha   90.00
_cell.angle_beta   90.00
_cell.angle_gamma   90.00
#
_symmetry.space_group_name_H-M   'P 1'
#
loop_
_entity.id
_entity.type
_entity.pdbx_description
1 polymer ?
#
loop_
_entity_poly.entity_id
_entity_poly.type
_entity_poly.pdbx_seq_one_letter_code
_entity_poly.pdbx_strand_id
1 'polypeptide(L)'
;MHLITLFTHDKVGLAFTHKEDGSAQESWNNTIPAEELVAILKERTNWGEQVMDFVKQVPAGTLIDWKLTWRDPQPVWASQGGRIIQLGDSAHAFLPSSANGATQAMEDGISLAECLSQGGKELVPWATKVHTKLRYQRVSIIQQIGIVTRHALHHIDMSLLDEGKNPFEGVFYLGRWIWQHNPEDYAREQFAAALGHLRTGAPFENTNLPKGHVYEDWDVESELKKQAEGLPSRLMSNGDWSR
;
A
#
# COMPACT_ATOMS: atom_id res chain seq x y z
N MET A 1 17.26 -1.65 -8.62
CA MET A 1 16.11 -2.30 -9.28
C MET A 1 15.87 -3.64 -8.59
N HIS A 2 14.64 -4.14 -8.56
CA HIS A 2 14.36 -5.50 -8.09
C HIS A 2 13.42 -6.20 -9.09
N LEU A 3 13.51 -7.52 -9.13
CA LEU A 3 12.66 -8.42 -9.92
C LEU A 3 11.87 -9.29 -8.94
N ILE A 4 10.56 -9.35 -9.14
CA ILE A 4 9.63 -10.26 -8.48
C ILE A 4 9.22 -11.29 -9.51
N THR A 5 9.31 -12.57 -9.13
CA THR A 5 8.78 -13.68 -9.91
C THR A 5 7.74 -14.43 -9.09
N LEU A 6 6.63 -14.76 -9.73
CA LEU A 6 5.49 -15.47 -9.13
C LEU A 6 5.30 -16.75 -9.91
N PHE A 7 5.34 -17.89 -9.24
CA PHE A 7 5.21 -19.20 -9.87
C PHE A 7 3.98 -19.93 -9.35
N THR A 8 3.18 -20.46 -10.28
CA THR A 8 2.22 -21.54 -10.00
C THR A 8 2.67 -22.80 -10.74
N HIS A 9 1.90 -23.88 -10.64
CA HIS A 9 2.20 -25.12 -11.38
C HIS A 9 2.19 -24.94 -12.91
N ASP A 10 1.51 -23.91 -13.42
CA ASP A 10 1.19 -23.71 -14.84
C ASP A 10 1.46 -22.28 -15.34
N LYS A 11 1.76 -21.33 -14.46
CA LYS A 11 1.93 -19.90 -14.80
C LYS A 11 3.15 -19.32 -14.14
N VAL A 12 3.73 -18.36 -14.85
CA VAL A 12 4.82 -17.53 -14.37
C VAL A 12 4.42 -16.07 -14.56
N GLY A 13 4.45 -15.30 -13.47
CA GLY A 13 4.35 -13.86 -13.49
C GLY A 13 5.71 -13.25 -13.22
N LEU A 14 6.00 -12.12 -13.86
CA LEU A 14 7.17 -11.30 -13.54
C LEU A 14 6.76 -9.84 -13.37
N ALA A 15 7.44 -9.16 -12.46
CA ALA A 15 7.32 -7.73 -12.25
C ALA A 15 8.68 -7.17 -11.87
N PHE A 16 9.04 -6.01 -12.38
CA PHE A 16 10.27 -5.31 -12.01
C PHE A 16 9.96 -3.83 -11.86
N THR A 17 10.75 -3.15 -11.04
CA THR A 17 10.66 -1.69 -10.91
C THR A 17 11.91 -1.05 -11.48
N HIS A 18 11.76 -0.10 -12.40
CA HIS A 18 12.82 0.79 -12.85
C HIS A 18 12.51 2.25 -12.49
N LYS A 19 13.49 3.13 -12.73
CA LYS A 19 13.26 4.57 -12.65
C LYS A 19 12.44 5.00 -13.87
N GLU A 20 11.46 5.85 -13.64
CA GLU A 20 10.66 6.50 -14.69
C GLU A 20 11.57 7.30 -15.64
N ASP A 21 11.35 7.16 -16.94
CA ASP A 21 12.04 7.90 -18.00
C ASP A 21 11.08 8.60 -18.99
N GLY A 22 9.76 8.55 -18.71
CA GLY A 22 8.72 9.21 -19.48
C GLY A 22 7.96 8.31 -20.45
N SER A 23 8.35 7.03 -20.59
CA SER A 23 7.65 6.06 -21.45
C SER A 23 6.36 5.52 -20.83
N ALA A 24 6.30 5.43 -19.50
CA ALA A 24 5.27 4.67 -18.80
C ALA A 24 3.94 5.43 -18.72
N GLN A 25 2.84 4.68 -18.74
CA GLN A 25 1.48 5.21 -18.61
C GLN A 25 0.73 4.49 -17.47
N GLU A 26 -0.18 5.19 -16.78
CA GLU A 26 -1.11 4.59 -15.80
C GLU A 26 -2.24 3.83 -16.55
N SER A 27 -1.89 2.81 -17.34
CA SER A 27 -2.84 2.07 -18.19
C SER A 27 -2.49 0.58 -18.34
N TRP A 28 -3.47 -0.29 -18.09
CA TRP A 28 -3.33 -1.74 -18.21
C TRP A 28 -3.30 -2.21 -19.67
N ASN A 29 -3.60 -1.29 -20.61
CA ASN A 29 -3.56 -1.56 -22.04
C ASN A 29 -2.26 -1.06 -22.68
N ASN A 30 -1.37 -0.42 -21.92
CA ASN A 30 -0.08 0.05 -22.41
C ASN A 30 0.94 -1.08 -22.41
N THR A 31 0.89 -1.93 -23.43
CA THR A 31 1.80 -3.08 -23.54
C THR A 31 3.08 -2.69 -24.27
N ILE A 32 4.23 -3.14 -23.77
CA ILE A 32 5.53 -2.95 -24.40
C ILE A 32 6.09 -4.29 -24.93
N PRO A 33 6.92 -4.28 -25.98
CA PRO A 33 7.62 -5.47 -26.44
C PRO A 33 8.69 -5.93 -25.43
N ALA A 34 8.98 -7.24 -25.39
CA ALA A 34 9.96 -7.78 -24.45
C ALA A 34 11.38 -7.24 -24.71
N GLU A 35 11.70 -6.88 -25.95
CA GLU A 35 12.96 -6.29 -26.37
C GLU A 35 13.24 -4.95 -25.69
N GLU A 36 12.20 -4.14 -25.47
CA GLU A 36 12.31 -2.84 -24.79
C GLU A 36 12.71 -3.04 -23.32
N LEU A 37 12.07 -3.99 -22.65
CA LEU A 37 12.45 -4.37 -21.29
C LEU A 37 13.88 -4.93 -21.24
N VAL A 38 14.27 -5.79 -22.18
CA VAL A 38 15.65 -6.31 -22.22
C VAL A 38 16.65 -5.17 -22.37
N ALA A 39 16.36 -4.15 -23.19
CA ALA A 39 17.20 -2.97 -23.32
C ALA A 39 17.31 -2.20 -21.99
N ILE A 40 16.19 -1.95 -21.30
CA ILE A 40 16.14 -1.30 -19.99
C ILE A 40 16.99 -2.08 -18.96
N LEU A 41 16.85 -3.40 -18.91
CA LEU A 41 17.60 -4.25 -17.98
C LEU A 41 19.10 -4.23 -18.27
N LYS A 42 19.51 -4.28 -19.54
CA LYS A 42 20.93 -4.22 -19.94
C LYS A 42 21.57 -2.87 -19.66
N GLU A 43 20.83 -1.78 -19.81
CA GLU A 43 21.34 -0.44 -19.51
C GLU A 43 21.47 -0.19 -18.00
N ARG A 44 20.50 -0.66 -17.21
CA ARG A 44 20.34 -0.23 -15.81
C ARG A 44 20.79 -1.27 -14.78
N THR A 45 21.21 -2.46 -15.21
CA THR A 45 21.64 -3.55 -14.32
C THR A 45 22.87 -4.27 -14.88
N ASN A 46 23.52 -5.07 -14.03
CA ASN A 46 24.59 -6.01 -14.41
C ASN A 46 24.11 -7.47 -14.38
N TRP A 47 22.80 -7.70 -14.56
CA TRP A 47 22.22 -9.04 -14.49
C TRP A 47 22.68 -9.92 -15.66
N GLY A 48 22.81 -11.23 -15.40
CA GLY A 48 23.26 -12.21 -16.40
C GLY A 48 22.26 -12.39 -17.55
N GLU A 49 22.76 -12.87 -18.70
CA GLU A 49 21.95 -13.10 -19.91
C GLU A 49 20.77 -14.05 -19.67
N GLN A 50 20.82 -14.92 -18.65
CA GLN A 50 19.72 -15.82 -18.28
C GLN A 50 18.43 -15.05 -17.92
N VAL A 51 18.56 -13.88 -17.28
CA VAL A 51 17.39 -13.04 -16.96
C VAL A 51 16.80 -12.44 -18.25
N MET A 52 17.66 -12.06 -19.18
CA MET A 52 17.25 -11.51 -20.48
C MET A 52 16.54 -12.58 -21.30
N ASP A 53 17.08 -13.80 -21.35
CA ASP A 53 16.49 -14.93 -22.05
C ASP A 53 15.15 -15.34 -21.44
N PHE A 54 15.02 -15.27 -20.12
CA PHE A 54 13.75 -15.46 -19.42
C PHE A 54 12.72 -14.39 -19.81
N VAL A 55 13.10 -13.10 -19.81
CA VAL A 55 12.20 -12.01 -20.23
C VAL A 55 11.74 -12.15 -21.67
N LYS A 56 12.62 -12.61 -22.59
CA LYS A 56 12.25 -12.85 -23.99
C LYS A 56 11.18 -13.95 -24.17
N GLN A 57 10.92 -14.78 -23.15
CA GLN A 57 9.85 -15.77 -23.20
C GLN A 57 8.47 -15.19 -22.86
N VAL A 58 8.40 -13.93 -22.40
CA VAL A 58 7.11 -13.28 -22.09
C VAL A 58 6.27 -13.17 -23.36
N PRO A 59 5.03 -13.66 -23.37
CA PRO A 59 4.16 -13.54 -24.54
C PRO A 59 3.97 -12.09 -24.99
N ALA A 60 3.93 -11.88 -26.30
CA ALA A 60 3.64 -10.57 -26.87
C ALA A 60 2.27 -10.05 -26.38
N GLY A 61 2.21 -8.76 -26.04
CA GLY A 61 0.99 -8.11 -25.58
C GLY A 61 0.60 -8.40 -24.12
N THR A 62 1.45 -9.05 -23.32
CA THR A 62 1.19 -9.25 -21.88
C THR A 62 2.10 -8.43 -20.97
N LEU A 63 3.18 -7.86 -21.50
CA LEU A 63 4.11 -7.05 -20.73
C LEU A 63 3.63 -5.59 -20.71
N ILE A 64 3.47 -5.03 -19.52
CA ILE A 64 2.92 -3.70 -19.30
C ILE A 64 3.97 -2.83 -18.61
N ASP A 65 4.20 -1.64 -19.14
CA ASP A 65 4.97 -0.59 -18.46
C ASP A 65 4.00 0.37 -17.76
N TRP A 66 3.90 0.20 -16.44
CA TRP A 66 2.94 0.92 -15.59
C TRP A 66 3.65 2.01 -14.78
N LYS A 67 3.21 3.26 -14.98
CA LYS A 67 3.72 4.41 -14.23
C LYS A 67 3.26 4.37 -12.77
N LEU A 68 4.20 4.29 -11.84
CA LEU A 68 3.91 4.37 -10.40
C LEU A 68 3.78 5.82 -9.95
N THR A 69 2.56 6.24 -9.64
CA THR A 69 2.27 7.56 -9.07
C THR A 69 1.95 7.48 -7.58
N TRP A 70 2.42 8.48 -6.85
CA TRP A 70 2.14 8.65 -5.43
C TRP A 70 0.99 9.62 -5.24
N ARG A 71 0.20 9.43 -4.18
CA ARG A 71 -0.82 10.38 -3.74
C ARG A 71 -0.74 10.48 -2.22
N ASP A 72 -0.77 11.70 -1.70
CA ASP A 72 -0.73 11.92 -0.26
C ASP A 72 -1.97 11.29 0.42
N PRO A 73 -1.83 10.80 1.66
CA PRO A 73 -2.97 10.40 2.47
C PRO A 73 -3.94 11.57 2.59
N GLN A 74 -5.23 11.29 2.38
CA GLN A 74 -6.27 12.31 2.47
C GLN A 74 -7.35 11.85 3.48
N PRO A 75 -7.73 12.69 4.46
CA PRO A 75 -8.64 12.30 5.55
C PRO A 75 -10.13 12.45 5.24
N VAL A 76 -10.51 12.87 4.01
CA VAL A 76 -11.89 13.21 3.64
C VAL A 76 -12.34 12.44 2.40
N TRP A 77 -12.90 11.25 2.61
CA TRP A 77 -13.32 10.37 1.50
C TRP A 77 -14.77 10.60 1.10
N ALA A 78 -15.59 11.08 2.02
CA ALA A 78 -16.99 11.35 1.81
C ALA A 78 -17.22 12.82 1.41
N SER A 79 -18.15 13.05 0.48
CA SER A 79 -18.58 14.40 0.13
C SER A 79 -19.16 15.14 1.34
N GLN A 80 -19.25 16.47 1.26
CA GLN A 80 -19.80 17.29 2.33
C GLN A 80 -21.18 16.79 2.81
N GLY A 81 -22.03 16.40 1.86
CA GLY A 81 -23.36 15.82 2.10
C GLY A 81 -23.37 14.34 2.48
N GLY A 82 -22.23 13.64 2.47
CA GLY A 82 -22.09 12.24 2.87
C GLY A 82 -22.84 11.24 1.99
N ARG A 83 -23.09 11.57 0.72
CA ARG A 83 -23.83 10.71 -0.22
C ARG A 83 -22.97 10.19 -1.37
N ILE A 84 -21.72 10.61 -1.43
CA ILE A 84 -20.72 10.15 -2.37
C ILE A 84 -19.49 9.84 -1.51
N ILE A 85 -18.88 8.69 -1.71
CA ILE A 85 -17.70 8.27 -0.98
C ILE A 85 -16.72 7.58 -1.93
N GLN A 86 -15.42 7.89 -1.76
CA GLN A 86 -14.32 7.21 -2.44
C GLN A 86 -13.83 6.04 -1.59
N LEU A 87 -13.53 4.91 -2.23
CA LEU A 87 -12.97 3.70 -1.59
C LEU A 87 -11.82 3.15 -2.46
N GLY A 88 -10.99 2.27 -1.87
CA GLY A 88 -9.87 1.67 -2.60
C GLY A 88 -8.92 2.71 -3.19
N ASP A 89 -8.34 2.42 -4.35
CA ASP A 89 -7.36 3.30 -5.02
C ASP A 89 -7.88 4.72 -5.31
N SER A 90 -9.21 4.93 -5.37
CA SER A 90 -9.79 6.28 -5.52
C SER A 90 -9.68 7.14 -4.26
N ALA A 91 -9.56 6.52 -3.09
CA ALA A 91 -9.33 7.18 -1.81
C ALA A 91 -7.87 7.08 -1.36
N HIS A 92 -7.21 5.97 -1.65
CA HIS A 92 -5.86 5.63 -1.16
C HIS A 92 -5.09 4.81 -2.20
N ALA A 93 -4.34 5.48 -3.07
CA ALA A 93 -3.50 4.78 -4.05
C ALA A 93 -2.25 4.19 -3.36
N PHE A 94 -2.05 2.88 -3.51
CA PHE A 94 -0.91 2.17 -2.94
C PHE A 94 0.22 1.96 -3.93
N LEU A 95 1.45 1.93 -3.43
CA LEU A 95 2.49 1.22 -4.15
C LEU A 95 2.29 -0.30 -4.05
N PRO A 96 2.60 -1.07 -5.12
CA PRO A 96 2.61 -2.53 -5.06
C PRO A 96 3.49 -3.11 -3.94
N SER A 97 4.54 -2.38 -3.53
CA SER A 97 5.42 -2.75 -2.42
C SER A 97 4.75 -2.77 -1.04
N SER A 98 3.51 -2.27 -0.89
CA SER A 98 2.72 -2.45 0.34
C SER A 98 2.10 -3.84 0.44
N ALA A 99 1.92 -4.52 -0.70
CA ALA A 99 1.18 -5.79 -0.82
C ALA A 99 -0.22 -5.78 -0.19
N ASN A 100 -0.88 -4.62 -0.04
CA ASN A 100 -2.13 -4.53 0.71
C ASN A 100 -3.24 -3.67 0.08
N GLY A 101 -3.03 -3.05 -1.09
CA GLY A 101 -4.05 -2.17 -1.70
C GLY A 101 -5.41 -2.86 -1.91
N ALA A 102 -5.42 -4.03 -2.53
CA ALA A 102 -6.64 -4.81 -2.74
C ALA A 102 -7.31 -5.23 -1.41
N THR A 103 -6.52 -5.66 -0.42
CA THR A 103 -7.01 -6.00 0.92
C THR A 103 -7.67 -4.80 1.58
N GLN A 104 -7.06 -3.61 1.51
CA GLN A 104 -7.64 -2.40 2.10
C GLN A 104 -8.91 -1.95 1.37
N ALA A 105 -9.00 -2.12 0.05
CA ALA A 105 -10.23 -1.88 -0.70
C ALA A 105 -11.36 -2.86 -0.30
N MET A 106 -11.03 -4.12 0.00
CA MET A 106 -12.00 -5.09 0.53
C MET A 106 -12.44 -4.74 1.95
N GLU A 107 -11.50 -4.41 2.84
CA GLU A 107 -11.80 -3.92 4.19
C GLU A 107 -12.72 -2.68 4.14
N ASP A 108 -12.53 -1.82 3.13
CA ASP A 108 -13.39 -0.64 2.96
C ASP A 108 -14.84 -1.00 2.65
N GLY A 109 -15.04 -1.93 1.71
CA GLY A 109 -16.38 -2.39 1.34
C GLY A 109 -17.13 -3.00 2.53
N ILE A 110 -16.43 -3.81 3.32
CA ILE A 110 -16.98 -4.43 4.54
C ILE A 110 -17.31 -3.37 5.59
N SER A 111 -16.35 -2.49 5.90
CA SER A 111 -16.53 -1.44 6.90
C SER A 111 -17.66 -0.47 6.53
N LEU A 112 -17.75 -0.06 5.27
CA LEU A 112 -18.80 0.84 4.80
C LEU A 112 -20.17 0.17 4.91
N ALA A 113 -20.29 -1.09 4.51
CA ALA A 113 -21.54 -1.85 4.61
C ALA A 113 -22.02 -1.94 6.06
N GLU A 114 -21.14 -2.27 7.00
CA GLU A 114 -21.48 -2.31 8.43
C GLU A 114 -21.85 -0.91 8.95
N CYS A 115 -21.11 0.16 8.61
CA CYS A 115 -21.46 1.52 9.02
C CYS A 115 -22.84 1.95 8.52
N LEU A 116 -23.19 1.60 7.28
CA LEU A 116 -24.52 1.88 6.71
C LEU A 116 -25.61 1.08 7.43
N SER A 117 -25.34 -0.18 7.80
CA SER A 117 -26.22 -1.02 8.60
C SER A 117 -26.51 -0.39 9.97
N GLN A 118 -25.45 0.00 10.70
CA GLN A 118 -25.56 0.65 12.01
C GLN A 118 -26.28 2.00 11.97
N GLY A 119 -26.04 2.80 10.93
CA GLY A 119 -26.67 4.11 10.77
C GLY A 119 -28.14 4.05 10.33
N GLY A 120 -28.53 2.99 9.61
CA GLY A 120 -29.83 2.93 8.94
C GLY A 120 -30.04 4.07 7.93
N LYS A 121 -31.28 4.23 7.46
CA LYS A 121 -31.63 5.22 6.42
C LYS A 121 -31.42 6.67 6.87
N GLU A 122 -31.62 6.94 8.16
CA GLU A 122 -31.59 8.30 8.72
C GLU A 122 -30.18 8.86 8.87
N LEU A 123 -29.17 7.99 9.02
CA LEU A 123 -27.79 8.41 9.30
C LEU A 123 -26.82 8.11 8.16
N VAL A 124 -27.29 7.84 6.93
CA VAL A 124 -26.42 7.55 5.77
C VAL A 124 -25.28 8.58 5.60
N PRO A 125 -25.53 9.90 5.64
CA PRO A 125 -24.44 10.89 5.56
C PRO A 125 -23.37 10.80 6.64
N TRP A 126 -23.76 10.32 7.83
CA TRP A 126 -22.87 10.13 8.94
C TRP A 126 -22.15 8.80 8.85
N ALA A 127 -22.84 7.73 8.44
CA ALA A 127 -22.25 6.41 8.25
C ALA A 127 -21.05 6.45 7.28
N THR A 128 -21.14 7.19 6.17
CA THR A 128 -20.00 7.39 5.25
C THR A 128 -18.83 8.10 5.91
N LYS A 129 -19.08 9.06 6.80
CA LYS A 129 -18.04 9.81 7.51
C LYS A 129 -17.43 9.02 8.66
N VAL A 130 -18.24 8.22 9.35
CA VAL A 130 -17.79 7.25 10.37
C VAL A 130 -16.85 6.24 9.71
N HIS A 131 -17.23 5.68 8.57
CA HIS A 131 -16.35 4.82 7.78
C HIS A 131 -14.98 5.46 7.52
N THR A 132 -14.93 6.69 6.97
CA THR A 132 -13.66 7.41 6.78
C THR A 132 -12.86 7.52 8.08
N LYS A 133 -13.52 7.88 9.20
CA LYS A 133 -12.87 8.05 10.51
C LYS A 133 -12.23 6.75 11.03
N LEU A 134 -12.89 5.61 10.83
CA LEU A 134 -12.42 4.30 11.27
C LEU A 134 -11.30 3.74 10.39
N ARG A 135 -11.24 4.14 9.12
CA ARG A 135 -10.35 3.57 8.11
C ARG A 135 -9.10 4.40 7.85
N TYR A 136 -9.21 5.73 7.86
CA TYR A 136 -8.16 6.64 7.37
C TYR A 136 -6.78 6.37 7.98
N GLN A 137 -6.66 6.39 9.31
CA GLN A 137 -5.35 6.25 9.97
C GLN A 137 -4.71 4.88 9.70
N ARG A 138 -5.52 3.81 9.74
CA ARG A 138 -5.07 2.46 9.41
C ARG A 138 -4.54 2.37 7.98
N VAL A 139 -5.33 2.86 7.03
CA VAL A 139 -4.97 2.85 5.60
C VAL A 139 -3.73 3.70 5.34
N SER A 140 -3.65 4.89 5.95
CA SER A 140 -2.52 5.81 5.84
C SER A 140 -1.21 5.16 6.29
N ILE A 141 -1.20 4.47 7.44
CA ILE A 141 -0.02 3.71 7.91
C ILE A 141 0.38 2.65 6.90
N ILE A 142 -0.58 1.88 6.38
CA ILE A 142 -0.30 0.79 5.42
C ILE A 142 0.20 1.37 4.09
N GLN A 143 -0.31 2.53 3.67
CA GLN A 143 0.16 3.23 2.47
C GLN A 143 1.63 3.64 2.64
N GLN A 144 2.00 4.13 3.83
CA GLN A 144 3.37 4.48 4.18
C GLN A 144 4.31 3.26 4.17
N ILE A 145 3.83 2.07 4.58
CA ILE A 145 4.61 0.82 4.48
C ILE A 145 5.11 0.59 3.06
N GLY A 146 4.30 0.93 2.03
CA GLY A 146 4.71 0.80 0.64
C GLY A 146 5.94 1.64 0.29
N ILE A 147 6.01 2.88 0.77
CA ILE A 147 7.15 3.80 0.61
C ILE A 147 8.40 3.21 1.27
N VAL A 148 8.28 2.83 2.55
CA VAL A 148 9.39 2.33 3.36
C VAL A 148 9.93 1.01 2.81
N THR A 149 9.03 0.10 2.42
CA THR A 149 9.40 -1.21 1.87
C THR A 149 10.09 -1.07 0.51
N ARG A 150 9.59 -0.18 -0.37
CA ARG A 150 10.25 0.09 -1.64
C ARG A 150 11.67 0.62 -1.44
N HIS A 151 11.84 1.56 -0.51
CA HIS A 151 13.15 2.10 -0.20
C HIS A 151 14.11 1.02 0.31
N ALA A 152 13.67 0.18 1.26
CA ALA A 152 14.45 -0.94 1.75
C ALA A 152 14.85 -1.91 0.62
N LEU A 153 13.91 -2.31 -0.25
CA LEU A 153 14.16 -3.19 -1.39
C LEU A 153 15.20 -2.66 -2.38
N HIS A 154 15.30 -1.33 -2.52
CA HIS A 154 16.23 -0.70 -3.45
C HIS A 154 17.62 -0.45 -2.86
N HIS A 155 17.79 -0.65 -1.55
CA HIS A 155 19.04 -0.44 -0.81
C HIS A 155 19.45 -1.67 0.01
N ILE A 156 19.05 -2.86 -0.44
CA ILE A 156 19.43 -4.13 0.19
C ILE A 156 20.95 -4.30 0.11
N ASP A 157 21.55 -4.62 1.25
CA ASP A 157 22.95 -5.01 1.32
C ASP A 157 23.11 -6.50 0.97
N MET A 158 23.50 -6.76 -0.26
CA MET A 158 23.70 -8.13 -0.77
C MET A 158 24.96 -8.80 -0.18
N SER A 159 25.88 -8.06 0.44
CA SER A 159 27.07 -8.65 1.07
C SER A 159 26.74 -9.51 2.28
N LEU A 160 25.55 -9.33 2.87
CA LEU A 160 25.03 -10.18 3.95
C LEU A 160 24.94 -11.66 3.56
N LEU A 161 24.81 -11.98 2.26
CA LEU A 161 24.84 -13.37 1.78
C LEU A 161 26.20 -14.03 2.01
N ASP A 162 27.29 -13.28 1.88
CA ASP A 162 28.65 -13.78 2.12
C ASP A 162 28.86 -14.12 3.61
N GLU A 163 28.11 -13.45 4.49
CA GLU A 163 28.05 -13.71 5.93
C GLU A 163 27.04 -14.82 6.31
N GLY A 164 26.35 -15.43 5.34
CA GLY A 164 25.31 -16.43 5.56
C GLY A 164 24.02 -15.88 6.18
N LYS A 165 23.80 -14.55 6.13
CA LYS A 165 22.59 -13.88 6.61
C LYS A 165 21.59 -13.69 5.46
N ASN A 166 20.31 -13.54 5.80
CA ASN A 166 19.28 -13.25 4.82
C ASN A 166 19.19 -11.73 4.59
N PRO A 167 19.60 -11.20 3.41
CA PRO A 167 19.55 -9.76 3.14
C PRO A 167 18.12 -9.21 3.03
N PHE A 168 17.12 -10.10 2.90
CA PHE A 168 15.70 -9.74 2.87
C PHE A 168 15.03 -9.86 4.25
N GLU A 169 15.79 -10.15 5.30
CA GLU A 169 15.26 -10.21 6.67
C GLU A 169 14.64 -8.86 7.06
N GLY A 170 13.39 -8.87 7.52
CA GLY A 170 12.64 -7.66 7.87
C GLY A 170 12.08 -6.86 6.67
N VAL A 171 12.37 -7.25 5.43
CA VAL A 171 11.72 -6.69 4.24
C VAL A 171 10.34 -7.34 4.06
N PHE A 172 9.36 -6.60 3.52
CA PHE A 172 7.95 -7.03 3.43
C PHE A 172 7.35 -7.43 4.80
N TYR A 173 7.77 -6.73 5.85
CA TYR A 173 7.27 -6.98 7.18
C TYR A 173 5.82 -6.46 7.34
N LEU A 174 4.86 -7.38 7.44
CA LEU A 174 3.47 -7.09 7.81
C LEU A 174 3.19 -7.55 9.24
N GLY A 175 2.86 -6.62 10.12
CA GLY A 175 2.56 -6.90 11.53
C GLY A 175 1.22 -7.60 11.71
N ARG A 176 1.06 -8.30 12.85
CA ARG A 176 -0.14 -9.04 13.24
C ARG A 176 -1.42 -8.23 13.16
N TRP A 177 -1.34 -6.96 13.55
CA TRP A 177 -2.44 -6.01 13.54
C TRP A 177 -3.05 -5.79 12.15
N ILE A 178 -2.32 -6.08 11.06
CA ILE A 178 -2.85 -5.98 9.69
C ILE A 178 -3.75 -7.17 9.39
N TRP A 179 -3.25 -8.40 9.50
CA TRP A 179 -3.95 -9.60 9.03
C TRP A 179 -4.90 -10.24 10.06
N GLN A 180 -4.83 -9.87 11.34
CA GLN A 180 -5.83 -10.30 12.35
C GLN A 180 -7.03 -9.35 12.46
N HIS A 181 -7.02 -8.22 11.75
CA HIS A 181 -8.08 -7.24 11.86
C HIS A 181 -9.38 -7.76 11.22
N ASN A 182 -10.49 -7.67 11.97
CA ASN A 182 -11.82 -7.80 11.40
C ASN A 182 -12.45 -6.41 11.21
N PRO A 183 -12.59 -5.92 9.96
CA PRO A 183 -13.16 -4.59 9.68
C PRO A 183 -14.65 -4.50 10.01
N GLU A 184 -15.39 -5.63 9.99
CA GLU A 184 -16.82 -5.67 10.29
C GLU A 184 -17.07 -5.47 11.78
N ASP A 185 -16.45 -6.32 12.61
CA ASP A 185 -16.59 -6.24 14.07
C ASP A 185 -16.10 -4.88 14.59
N TYR A 186 -14.98 -4.39 14.07
CA TYR A 186 -14.46 -3.08 14.44
C TYR A 186 -15.43 -1.94 14.07
N ALA A 187 -16.00 -1.98 12.86
CA ALA A 187 -16.98 -0.98 12.44
C ALA A 187 -18.23 -1.01 13.33
N ARG A 188 -18.74 -2.20 13.64
CA ARG A 188 -19.89 -2.40 14.52
C ARG A 188 -19.66 -1.83 15.92
N GLU A 189 -18.55 -2.20 16.54
CA GLU A 189 -18.23 -1.84 17.93
C GLU A 189 -17.93 -0.35 18.07
N GLN A 190 -17.23 0.24 17.09
CA GLN A 190 -16.77 1.63 17.17
C GLN A 190 -17.74 2.65 16.57
N PHE A 191 -18.79 2.21 15.87
CA PHE A 191 -19.71 3.11 15.15
C PHE A 191 -20.25 4.22 16.04
N ALA A 192 -20.82 3.88 17.20
CA ALA A 192 -21.46 4.84 18.08
C ALA A 192 -20.46 5.86 18.65
N ALA A 193 -19.26 5.40 19.04
CA ALA A 193 -18.21 6.26 19.57
C ALA A 193 -17.66 7.22 18.50
N ALA A 194 -17.37 6.70 17.30
CA ALA A 194 -16.93 7.51 16.17
C ALA A 194 -18.00 8.51 15.72
N LEU A 195 -19.28 8.11 15.72
CA LEU A 195 -20.40 9.02 15.43
C LEU A 195 -20.49 10.14 16.47
N GLY A 196 -20.37 9.81 17.76
CA GLY A 196 -20.32 10.78 18.85
C GLY A 196 -19.19 11.78 18.65
N HIS A 197 -17.98 11.29 18.34
CA HIS A 197 -16.85 12.14 18.01
C HIS A 197 -17.16 13.11 16.87
N LEU A 198 -17.70 12.63 15.76
CA LEU A 198 -17.99 13.45 14.59
C LEU A 198 -19.13 14.47 14.81
N ARG A 199 -20.08 14.18 15.69
CA ARG A 199 -21.24 15.06 15.94
C ARG A 199 -21.04 16.04 17.08
N THR A 200 -20.34 15.64 18.14
CA THR A 200 -20.25 16.41 19.39
C THR A 200 -18.82 16.64 19.85
N GLY A 201 -17.81 16.10 19.16
CA GLY A 201 -16.42 16.22 19.57
C GLY A 201 -16.03 15.32 20.75
N ALA A 202 -16.83 14.28 21.05
CA ALA A 202 -16.47 13.30 22.08
C ALA A 202 -15.09 12.68 21.81
N PRO A 203 -14.27 12.36 22.84
CA PRO A 203 -12.99 11.71 22.63
C PRO A 203 -13.14 10.37 21.89
N PHE A 204 -12.30 10.14 20.89
CA PHE A 204 -12.27 8.90 20.13
C PHE A 204 -10.88 8.70 19.51
N GLU A 205 -10.33 7.52 19.72
CA GLU A 205 -9.05 7.09 19.17
C GLU A 205 -9.23 5.74 18.48
N ASN A 206 -8.57 5.56 17.33
CA ASN A 206 -8.61 4.30 16.61
C ASN A 206 -7.73 3.26 17.31
N THR A 207 -8.24 2.04 17.46
CA THR A 207 -7.53 0.91 18.08
C THR A 207 -7.17 -0.17 17.07
N ASN A 208 -7.47 0.03 15.78
CA ASN A 208 -7.09 -0.84 14.66
C ASN A 208 -5.71 -0.51 14.06
N LEU A 209 -4.83 0.08 14.88
CA LEU A 209 -3.44 0.45 14.58
C LEU A 209 -2.48 -0.49 15.34
N PRO A 210 -1.15 -0.48 15.09
CA PRO A 210 -0.21 -1.20 15.95
C PRO A 210 -0.38 -0.75 17.41
N LYS A 211 -0.27 -1.67 18.38
CA LYS A 211 -0.56 -1.34 19.78
C LYS A 211 0.45 -0.31 20.30
N GLY A 212 -0.04 0.81 20.86
CA GLY A 212 0.81 1.91 21.32
C GLY A 212 1.36 2.80 20.21
N HIS A 213 0.93 2.59 18.96
CA HIS A 213 1.26 3.48 17.86
C HIS A 213 0.58 4.84 18.04
N VAL A 214 1.36 5.91 17.96
CA VAL A 214 0.83 7.28 17.91
C VAL A 214 0.83 7.72 16.46
N TYR A 215 -0.36 7.89 15.88
CA TYR A 215 -0.49 8.30 14.48
C TYR A 215 -0.01 9.75 14.29
N GLU A 216 0.87 9.94 13.30
CA GLU A 216 1.34 11.25 12.84
C GLU A 216 0.96 11.41 11.38
N ASP A 217 0.45 12.58 10.99
CA ASP A 217 0.22 12.89 9.58
C ASP A 217 1.57 12.91 8.83
N TRP A 218 1.54 12.41 7.61
CA TRP A 218 2.69 12.34 6.73
C TRP A 218 2.25 12.60 5.30
N ASP A 219 3.19 13.02 4.48
CA ASP A 219 3.02 13.22 3.04
C ASP A 219 4.18 12.56 2.28
N VAL A 220 3.99 12.34 0.99
CA VAL A 220 4.96 11.65 0.15
C VAL A 220 6.28 12.44 0.09
N GLU A 221 6.20 13.77 -0.01
CA GLU A 221 7.37 14.63 -0.14
C GLU A 221 8.30 14.52 1.08
N SER A 222 7.74 14.60 2.29
CA SER A 222 8.50 14.52 3.54
C SER A 222 9.12 13.14 3.74
N GLU A 223 8.44 12.05 3.37
CA GLU A 223 9.03 10.70 3.43
C GLU A 223 10.16 10.52 2.42
N LEU A 224 9.99 10.98 1.18
CA LEU A 224 11.05 10.94 0.17
C LEU A 224 12.26 11.81 0.57
N LYS A 225 12.02 12.96 1.21
CA LYS A 225 13.09 13.81 1.73
C LYS A 225 13.89 13.12 2.84
N LYS A 226 13.21 12.50 3.82
CA LYS A 226 13.88 11.71 4.88
C LYS A 226 14.76 10.61 4.27
N GLN A 227 14.26 9.92 3.26
CA GLN A 227 15.02 8.90 2.53
C GLN A 227 16.25 9.46 1.82
N ALA A 228 16.11 10.60 1.13
CA ALA A 228 17.23 11.26 0.46
C ALA A 228 18.32 11.73 1.45
N GLU A 229 17.93 12.10 2.67
CA GLU A 229 18.84 12.48 3.75
C GLU A 229 19.43 11.27 4.50
N GLY A 230 19.04 10.04 4.14
CA GLY A 230 19.50 8.81 4.80
C GLY A 230 18.91 8.61 6.20
N LEU A 231 17.83 9.30 6.55
CA LEU A 231 17.17 9.16 7.83
C LEU A 231 16.33 7.87 7.85
N PRO A 232 16.51 6.97 8.84
CA PRO A 232 15.73 5.75 8.93
C PRO A 232 14.25 6.08 9.21
N SER A 233 13.34 5.37 8.55
CA SER A 233 11.91 5.48 8.85
C SER A 233 11.64 5.01 10.27
N ARG A 234 10.87 5.79 11.03
CA ARG A 234 10.44 5.45 12.39
C ARG A 234 9.13 4.67 12.42
N LEU A 235 8.51 4.42 11.26
CA LEU A 235 7.18 3.83 11.14
C LEU A 235 7.06 2.51 11.93
N MET A 236 7.95 1.56 11.63
CA MET A 236 7.93 0.22 12.24
C MET A 236 8.50 0.19 13.68
N SER A 237 9.06 1.30 14.16
CA SER A 237 9.50 1.46 15.56
C SER A 237 8.43 2.13 16.45
N ASN A 238 7.34 2.62 15.85
CA ASN A 238 6.25 3.28 16.56
C ASN A 238 5.16 2.26 16.91
N GLY A 239 5.12 1.83 18.17
CA GLY A 239 4.19 0.81 18.67
C GLY A 239 4.67 -0.63 18.50
N ASP A 240 3.80 -1.59 18.81
CA ASP A 240 4.05 -3.02 18.70
C ASP A 240 3.67 -3.53 17.30
N TRP A 241 4.70 -3.89 16.54
CA TRP A 241 4.59 -4.41 15.19
C TRP A 241 4.69 -5.93 15.10
N SER A 242 4.78 -6.67 16.22
CA SER A 242 5.04 -8.13 16.23
C SER A 242 4.14 -8.98 15.32
N ARG A 243 4.65 -10.15 14.89
CA ARG A 243 3.93 -11.16 14.10
C ARG A 243 3.21 -12.16 15.00
#